data_AF-A0A928VU89-F1
#
_entry.id   AF-A0A928VU89-F1
#
_cell.length_a   1.000
_cell.length_b   1.000
_cell.length_c   1.000
_cell.angle_alpha   90.00
_cell.angle_beta   90.00
_cell.angle_gamma   90.00
#
_symmetry.space_group_name_H-M   'P 1'
#
loop_
_entity.id
_entity.type
_entity.pdbx_description
1 polymer ?
#
loop_
_entity_poly.entity_id
_entity_poly.type
_entity_poly.pdbx_seq_one_letter_code
_entity_poly.pdbx_strand_id
1 'polypeptide(L)' 'MTTPTTLGNQTVCPVCTVKITHLLGRDQVTFSTGANSTREDLWQRVCQHVQDRPGCINKPDRRTP' A
#
# COMPACT_ATOMS: atom_id res chain seq x y z
N MET A 1 23.03 -13.06 -14.85
CA MET A 1 22.73 -12.03 -13.83
C MET A 1 21.28 -12.24 -13.40
N THR A 2 21.08 -12.96 -12.31
CA THR A 2 19.76 -13.39 -11.81
C THR A 2 19.21 -12.32 -10.88
N THR A 3 18.23 -11.53 -11.34
CA THR A 3 17.41 -10.69 -10.46
C THR A 3 16.49 -11.58 -9.63
N PRO A 4 16.44 -11.45 -8.29
CA PRO A 4 15.42 -12.14 -7.50
C PRO A 4 14.08 -11.49 -7.83
N THR A 5 13.27 -12.17 -8.65
CA THR A 5 11.90 -11.74 -8.94
C THR A 5 11.10 -11.84 -7.67
N THR A 6 10.98 -10.71 -6.98
CA THR A 6 9.90 -10.46 -6.04
C THR A 6 8.59 -10.78 -6.76
N LEU A 7 8.01 -11.94 -6.47
CA LEU A 7 6.79 -12.46 -7.09
C LEU A 7 5.58 -11.77 -6.46
N GLY A 8 5.59 -10.44 -6.47
CA GLY A 8 4.60 -9.62 -5.80
C GLY A 8 3.72 -8.87 -6.78
N ASN A 9 2.41 -9.09 -6.68
CA ASN A 9 1.43 -8.31 -7.44
C ASN A 9 1.47 -6.86 -6.93
N GLN A 10 1.46 -5.88 -7.84
CA GLN A 10 1.54 -4.47 -7.49
C GLN A 10 0.24 -3.77 -7.83
N THR A 11 -0.32 -3.04 -6.88
CA THR A 11 -1.52 -2.22 -7.08
C THR A 11 -1.23 -0.76 -6.74
N VAL A 12 -1.70 0.18 -7.55
CA VAL A 12 -1.57 1.62 -7.31
C VAL A 12 -2.96 2.18 -7.03
N CYS A 13 -3.09 2.96 -5.95
CA CYS A 13 -4.35 3.60 -5.63
C CYS A 13 -4.59 4.79 -6.58
N PRO A 14 -5.71 4.84 -7.33
CA PRO A 14 -5.98 5.95 -8.25
C PRO A 14 -6.28 7.28 -7.53
N VAL A 15 -6.61 7.22 -6.23
CA VAL A 15 -6.98 8.41 -5.44
C VAL A 15 -5.77 9.06 -4.78
N CYS A 16 -4.88 8.28 -4.17
CA CYS A 16 -3.72 8.81 -3.43
C CYS A 16 -2.38 8.50 -4.10
N THR A 17 -2.38 7.80 -5.23
CA THR A 17 -1.19 7.43 -6.03
C THR A 17 -0.14 6.56 -5.32
N VAL A 18 -0.43 6.12 -4.09
CA VAL A 18 0.46 5.24 -3.34
C VAL A 18 0.46 3.84 -3.95
N LYS A 19 1.64 3.24 -4.02
CA LYS A 19 1.89 1.91 -4.56
C LYS A 19 1.97 0.88 -3.42
N ILE A 20 1.29 -0.26 -3.60
CA ILE A 20 1.33 -1.41 -2.72
C ILE A 20 1.87 -2.60 -3.50
N THR A 21 2.93 -3.22 -2.98
CA THR A 21 3.48 -4.48 -3.49
C THR A 21 3.08 -5.60 -2.53
N HIS A 22 2.33 -6.57 -3.03
CA HIS A 22 1.88 -7.74 -2.29
C HIS A 22 2.98 -8.79 -2.28
N LEU A 23 3.73 -8.91 -1.19
CA LEU A 23 4.77 -9.93 -1.04
C LEU A 23 4.19 -11.17 -0.34
N LEU A 24 4.83 -12.33 -0.53
CA LEU A 24 4.53 -13.52 0.26
C LEU A 24 4.70 -13.20 1.75
N GLY A 25 3.57 -13.12 2.46
CA GLY A 25 3.52 -12.90 3.91
C GLY A 25 3.45 -11.43 4.37
N ARG A 26 3.60 -10.43 3.50
CA ARG A 26 3.41 -9.02 3.88
C ARG A 26 3.16 -8.08 2.70
N ASP A 27 2.46 -6.99 2.95
CA ASP A 27 2.38 -5.89 2.00
C ASP A 27 3.49 -4.87 2.27
N GLN A 28 4.11 -4.38 1.19
CA GLN A 28 5.06 -3.28 1.22
C GLN A 28 4.46 -2.07 0.54
N VAL A 29 4.49 -0.93 1.23
CA VAL A 29 3.99 0.35 0.72
C VAL A 29 5.16 1.18 0.22
N THR A 30 5.01 1.78 -0.96
CA THR A 30 5.97 2.71 -1.54
C THR A 30 5.29 4.05 -1.80
N PHE A 31 5.74 5.07 -1.07
CA PHE A 31 5.35 6.46 -1.31
C PHE A 31 6.17 7.07 -2.45
N SER A 32 5.77 8.25 -2.94
CA SER A 32 6.51 8.98 -3.98
C SER A 32 7.90 9.44 -3.54
N THR A 33 8.11 9.57 -2.22
CA THR A 33 9.38 9.93 -1.60
C THR A 33 9.57 9.17 -0.29
N GLY A 34 10.83 9.01 0.13
CA GLY A 34 11.18 8.37 1.41
C GLY A 34 11.31 6.86 1.34
N ALA A 35 11.37 6.25 2.51
CA ALA A 35 11.56 4.80 2.68
C ALA A 35 10.27 4.01 2.40
N ASN A 36 10.45 2.73 2.06
CA ASN A 36 9.34 1.79 1.99
C ASN A 36 8.71 1.62 3.39
N SER A 37 7.39 1.46 3.44
CA SER A 37 6.61 1.47 4.68
C SER A 37 5.59 0.32 4.73
N THR A 38 4.80 0.24 5.80
CA THR A 38 3.74 -0.76 5.96
C THR A 38 2.36 -0.21 5.61
N ARG A 39 1.33 -1.08 5.64
CA ARG A 39 -0.06 -0.65 5.53
C ARG A 39 -0.53 0.20 6.71
N GLU A 40 0.01 -0.03 7.92
CA GLU A 40 -0.31 0.83 9.06
C GLU A 40 0.22 2.26 8.84
N ASP A 41 1.45 2.42 8.36
CA ASP A 41 2.00 3.73 7.99
C ASP A 41 1.13 4.42 6.93
N LEU A 42 0.69 3.67 5.92
CA LEU A 42 -0.19 4.16 4.87
C LEU A 42 -1.54 4.64 5.41
N TRP A 43 -2.11 3.92 6.37
CA TRP A 43 -3.34 4.31 7.02
C TRP A 43 -3.18 5.64 7.75
N GLN A 44 -2.19 5.73 8.64
CA GLN A 44 -1.94 6.89 9.50
C GLN A 44 -1.59 8.15 8.70
N ARG A 45 -0.85 8.03 7.59
CA ARG A 45 -0.37 9.21 6.86
C ARG A 45 -1.34 9.71 5.79
N VAL A 46 -2.12 8.80 5.20
CA VAL A 46 -2.89 9.11 3.99
C VAL A 46 -4.33 8.62 4.11
N CYS A 47 -4.54 7.33 4.36
CA CYS A 47 -5.86 6.74 4.12
C CYS A 47 -6.92 7.25 5.10
N GLN A 48 -6.54 7.53 6.36
CA GLN A 48 -7.46 8.16 7.32
C GLN A 48 -8.02 9.51 6.84
N HIS A 49 -7.31 10.21 5.94
CA HIS A 49 -7.71 11.52 5.41
C HIS A 49 -8.45 11.45 4.06
N VAL A 50 -8.48 10.27 3.42
CA VAL A 50 -9.09 10.10 2.08
C VAL A 50 -10.05 8.92 2.00
N GLN A 51 -10.40 8.29 3.13
CA GLN A 51 -11.27 7.11 3.20
C GLN A 51 -12.66 7.33 2.60
N ASP A 52 -13.18 8.56 2.68
CA ASP A 52 -14.50 8.93 2.14
C ASP A 52 -14.46 9.25 0.64
N ARG A 53 -13.26 9.25 0.01
CA ARG A 53 -13.14 9.50 -1.42
C ARG A 53 -13.48 8.23 -2.22
N PRO A 54 -14.42 8.32 -3.17
CA PRO A 54 -14.79 7.17 -4.00
C PRO A 54 -13.58 6.68 -4.81
N GLY A 55 -13.38 5.36 -4.87
CA GLY A 55 -12.29 4.73 -5.62
C GLY A 55 -10.98 4.55 -4.86
N CYS A 56 -10.88 4.96 -3.59
CA CYS A 56 -9.69 4.66 -2.78
C CYS A 56 -9.66 3.15 -2.45
N ILE A 57 -8.65 2.45 -2.97
CA ILE A 57 -8.45 1.00 -2.71
C ILE A 57 -7.81 0.73 -1.35
N ASN A 58 -7.22 1.76 -0.73
CA ASN A 58 -6.53 1.66 0.54
C ASN A 58 -7.53 1.85 1.68
N LYS A 59 -8.34 0.82 1.91
CA LYS A 59 -9.29 0.75 3.01
C LYS A 59 -8.61 0.13 4.24
N PRO A 60 -9.07 0.42 5.47
CA PRO A 60 -8.50 -0.24 6.63
C PRO A 60 -8.72 -1.75 6.45
N ASP A 61 -7.67 -2.53 6.69
CA ASP A 61 -7.81 -3.98 6.70
C ASP A 61 -8.73 -4.33 7.88
N ARG A 62 -10.00 -4.64 7.60
CA ARG A 62 -11.01 -5.00 8.61
C ARG A 62 -10.70 -6.33 9.32
N ARG A 63 -9.50 -6.93 9.19
CA ARG A 63 -9.12 -8.16 9.91
C ARG A 63 -8.36 -7.91 11.20
N THR A 64 -8.32 -6.68 11.69
CA THR A 64 -8.03 -6.44 13.11
C THR A 64 -9.37 -6.34 13.85
N PRO A 65 -9.66 -7.25 14.79
CA PRO A 65 -10.84 -7.16 15.65
C PRO A 65 -10.82 -5.90 16.52
#